data_AF-A0A6G6ZXK4-F1
#
_entry.id   AF-A0A6G6ZXK4-F1
#
_cell.length_a   1.000
_cell.length_b   1.000
_cell.length_c   1.000
_cell.angle_alpha   90.00
_cell.angle_beta   90.00
_cell.angle_gamma   90.00
#
_symmetry.space_group_name_H-M   'P 1'
#
loop_
_entity.id
_entity.type
_entity.pdbx_description
1 polymer ?
#
loop_
_entity_poly.entity_id
_entity_poly.type
_entity_poly.pdbx_seq_one_letter_code
_entity_poly.pdbx_strand_id
1 'polypeptide(L)' 'MRQRSSYPKPFKAQVVQECLQPSATVSSVAMSHGINADFIRKWMPL' A
#
# COMPACT_ATOMS: atom_id res chain seq x y z
N MET A 1 5.45 -17.60 -16.29
CA MET A 1 6.11 -16.30 -15.98
C MET A 1 5.21 -15.54 -15.01
N ARG A 2 5.67 -15.25 -13.78
CA ARG A 2 4.86 -14.50 -12.80
C ARG A 2 4.94 -13.03 -13.16
N GLN A 3 3.88 -12.48 -13.77
CA GLN A 3 3.81 -11.07 -14.13
C GLN A 3 3.87 -10.25 -12.83
N ARG A 4 4.94 -9.48 -12.66
CA ARG A 4 5.00 -8.49 -11.58
C ARG A 4 4.11 -7.33 -12.00
N SER A 5 2.88 -7.27 -11.48
CA SER A 5 2.09 -6.04 -11.55
C SER A 5 2.86 -4.94 -10.86
N SER A 6 3.31 -3.96 -11.63
CA SER A 6 3.85 -2.72 -11.09
C SER A 6 2.66 -1.82 -10.80
N TYR A 7 2.48 -1.47 -9.52
CA TYR A 7 1.46 -0.50 -9.14
C TYR A 7 1.84 0.89 -9.67
N PRO A 8 0.89 1.65 -10.26
CA PRO A 8 1.12 3.02 -10.67
C PRO A 8 1.63 3.87 -9.49
N LYS A 9 2.53 4.83 -9.77
CA LYS A 9 3.00 5.81 -8.77
C LYS A 9 1.87 6.52 -8.01
N PRO A 10 0.81 7.04 -8.67
CA PRO A 10 -0.27 7.72 -7.93
C PRO A 10 -1.00 6.78 -6.97
N PHE A 11 -1.17 5.52 -7.36
CA PHE A 11 -1.82 4.52 -6.52
C PHE A 11 -0.99 4.21 -5.26
N LYS A 12 0.33 4.04 -5.40
CA LYS A 12 1.21 3.85 -4.24
C LYS A 12 1.16 5.04 -3.28
N ALA A 13 1.14 6.26 -3.81
CA ALA A 13 1.07 7.47 -3.00
C ALA A 13 -0.25 7.55 -2.21
N GLN A 14 -1.38 7.22 -2.84
CA GLN A 14 -2.67 7.16 -2.18
C GLN A 14 -2.67 6.15 -1.02
N VAL A 15 -2.21 4.91 -1.28
CA VAL A 15 -2.16 3.85 -0.28
C VAL A 15 -1.26 4.22 0.90
N VAL A 16 -0.09 4.82 0.64
CA VAL A 16 0.81 5.29 1.69
C VAL A 16 0.18 6.43 2.50
N GLN A 17 -0.48 7.39 1.85
CA GLN A 17 -1.16 8.49 2.53
C GLN A 17 -2.30 8.00 3.44
N GLU A 18 -3.07 7.00 3.00
CA GLU A 18 -4.10 6.36 3.82
C GLU A 18 -3.49 5.66 5.04
N CYS A 19 -2.33 5.00 4.89
CA CYS A 19 -1.63 4.39 6.02
C CYS A 19 -1.02 5.40 7.01
N LEU A 20 -0.78 6.65 6.59
CA LEU A 20 -0.29 7.72 7.48
C LEU A 20 -1.41 8.31 8.34
N GLN A 21 -2.68 7.94 8.10
CA GLN A 21 -3.79 8.40 8.93
C GLN A 21 -3.70 7.79 10.34
N PRO A 22 -3.89 8.57 11.41
CA PRO A 22 -3.72 8.11 12.79
C PRO A 22 -4.70 7.01 13.22
N SER A 23 -5.80 6.83 12.49
CA SER A 23 -6.79 5.76 12.74
C SER A 23 -6.63 4.54 11.83
N ALA A 24 -5.76 4.61 10.82
CA ALA A 24 -5.59 3.57 9.83
C ALA A 24 -4.39 2.69 10.17
N THR A 25 -4.56 1.38 10.01
CA THR A 25 -3.45 0.42 10.10
C THR A 25 -3.08 -0.05 8.70
N VAL A 26 -1.81 -0.41 8.50
CA VAL A 26 -1.32 -0.94 7.21
C VAL A 26 -2.16 -2.14 6.76
N SER A 27 -2.55 -3.00 7.70
CA SER A 27 -3.39 -4.17 7.43
C SER A 27 -4.80 -3.78 6.99
N SER A 28 -5.40 -2.78 7.63
CA SER A 28 -6.73 -2.27 7.25
C SER A 28 -6.71 -1.69 5.83
N VAL A 29 -5.73 -0.84 5.53
CA VAL A 29 -5.56 -0.26 4.18
C VAL A 29 -5.25 -1.34 3.14
N ALA A 30 -4.41 -2.32 3.48
CA ALA A 30 -4.15 -3.49 2.63
C ALA A 30 -5.43 -4.25 2.27
N MET A 31 -6.31 -4.50 3.26
CA MET A 31 -7.58 -5.17 3.02
C MET A 31 -8.53 -4.33 2.15
N SER A 32 -8.61 -3.02 2.39
CA SER A 32 -9.45 -2.11 1.59
C SER A 32 -9.04 -2.05 0.12
N HIS A 33 -7.74 -2.12 -0.18
CA HIS A 33 -7.22 -2.06 -1.55
C HIS A 33 -6.95 -3.44 -2.17
N GLY A 34 -7.13 -4.54 -1.42
CA GLY A 34 -6.82 -5.90 -1.87
C GLY A 34 -5.32 -6.14 -2.14
N ILE A 35 -4.44 -5.40 -1.46
CA ILE A 35 -2.98 -5.47 -1.63
C ILE A 35 -2.38 -6.21 -0.43
N ASN A 36 -1.31 -6.97 -0.63
CA ASN A 36 -0.54 -7.48 0.50
C ASN A 36 0.16 -6.31 1.25
N ALA A 37 -0.05 -6.23 2.56
CA ALA A 37 0.56 -5.25 3.47
C ALA A 37 2.10 -5.17 3.35
N ASP A 38 2.78 -6.25 3.00
CA ASP A 38 4.24 -6.25 2.77
C ASP A 38 4.66 -5.33 1.62
N PHE A 39 3.84 -5.16 0.59
CA PHE A 39 4.12 -4.18 -0.47
C PHE A 39 3.99 -2.76 0.05
N ILE A 40 3.00 -2.50 0.89
CA ILE A 40 2.77 -1.18 1.47
C ILE A 40 3.95 -0.79 2.36
N ARG A 41 4.45 -1.72 3.19
CA ARG A 41 5.65 -1.50 4.03
C ARG A 41 6.90 -1.16 3.20
N LYS A 42 7.01 -1.69 1.97
CA LYS A 42 8.10 -1.35 1.04
C LYS A 42 7.94 0.01 0.37
N TRP A 43 6.73 0.57 0.37
CA TRP A 43 6.45 1.90 -0.21
C TRP A 43 6.46 3.01 0.82
N MET A 44 6.31 2.67 2.10
CA MET A 44 6.45 3.64 3.17
C MET A 44 7.86 4.24 3.13
N PRO A 45 7.98 5.58 3.12
CA PRO A 45 9.24 6.21 3.41
C PRO A 45 9.54 5.92 4.89
N LEU A 46 10.58 5.12 5.14
CA LEU A 46 11.18 5.04 6.47
C LEU A 46 11.75 6.40 6.87
#